data_AF-A0A183LIA2-F1
#
_entry.id   AF-A0A183LIA2-F1
#
_cell.length_a   1.000
_cell.length_b   1.000
_cell.length_c   1.000
_cell.angle_alpha   90.00
_cell.angle_beta   90.00
_cell.angle_gamma   90.00
#
_symmetry.space_group_name_H-M   'P 1'
#
loop_
_entity.id
_entity.type
_entity.pdbx_description
1 polymer ?
#
loop_
_entity_poly.entity_id
_entity_poly.type
_entity_poly.pdbx_seq_one_letter_code
_entity_poly.pdbx_strand_id
1 'polypeptide(L)' 'MRIRVDVCDSSQLMRMFSRFYPQWTSSDINNLAQKFASLLKDTPLSSAQVQGYLLLHKDDPLKAISNINQLLSPCDS' A
#
# COMPACT_ATOMS: atom_id res chain seq x y z
N MET A 1 -5.04 -16.55 -21.14
CA MET A 1 -4.36 -15.25 -20.97
C MET A 1 -3.74 -15.24 -19.56
N ARG A 2 -2.43 -15.42 -19.41
CA ARG A 2 -1.77 -15.31 -18.10
C ARG A 2 -1.49 -13.83 -17.86
N ILE A 3 -2.32 -13.18 -17.06
CA ILE A 3 -2.05 -11.82 -16.60
C ILE A 3 -0.76 -11.90 -15.78
N ARG A 4 0.34 -11.31 -16.29
CA ARG A 4 1.52 -11.06 -15.46
C ARG A 4 1.07 -10.00 -14.47
N VAL A 5 0.81 -10.43 -13.25
CA VAL A 5 0.56 -9.51 -12.15
C VAL A 5 1.92 -8.90 -11.83
N ASP A 6 2.17 -7.71 -12.36
CA ASP A 6 3.39 -6.96 -12.04
C ASP A 6 3.42 -6.73 -10.51
N VAL A 7 4.49 -7.21 -9.90
CA VAL A 7 4.78 -7.00 -8.49
C VAL A 7 5.08 -5.52 -8.30
N CYS A 8 4.47 -4.90 -7.28
CA CYS A 8 4.67 -3.49 -7.02
C CYS A 8 6.05 -3.22 -6.42
N ASP A 9 6.85 -2.43 -7.12
CA ASP A 9 8.09 -1.87 -6.58
C ASP A 9 7.79 -0.81 -5.50
N SER A 10 8.76 -0.57 -4.60
CA SER A 10 8.62 0.44 -3.54
C SER A 10 8.22 1.82 -4.06
N SER A 11 8.72 2.22 -5.24
CA SER A 11 8.36 3.49 -5.87
C SER A 11 6.91 3.52 -6.37
N GLN A 12 6.39 2.39 -6.85
CA GLN A 12 4.98 2.24 -7.24
C GLN A 12 4.08 2.27 -6.00
N LEU A 13 4.46 1.58 -4.92
CA LEU A 13 3.74 1.62 -3.64
C LEU A 13 3.63 3.04 -3.11
N MET A 14 4.74 3.78 -3.10
CA MET A 14 4.73 5.18 -2.67
C MET A 14 3.78 6.03 -3.53
N ARG A 15 3.88 5.90 -4.86
CA ARG A 15 3.03 6.64 -5.79
C ARG A 15 1.56 6.29 -5.65
N MET A 16 1.22 5.01 -5.43
CA MET A 16 -0.15 4.57 -5.18
C MET A 16 -0.68 5.17 -3.89
N PHE A 17 0.10 5.10 -2.81
CA PHE A 17 -0.27 5.63 -1.50
C PHE A 17 -0.54 7.13 -1.55
N SER A 18 0.39 7.93 -2.09
CA SER A 18 0.21 9.39 -2.18
C SER A 18 -0.96 9.81 -3.09
N ARG A 19 -1.27 9.02 -4.13
CA ARG A 19 -2.45 9.26 -4.99
C ARG A 19 -3.76 8.90 -4.31
N PHE A 20 -3.74 7.97 -3.36
CA PHE A 20 -4.94 7.51 -2.68
C PHE A 20 -5.41 8.47 -1.58
N TYR A 21 -4.47 9.22 -0.98
CA TYR A 21 -4.75 10.21 0.06
C TYR A 21 -4.34 11.63 -0.36
N PRO A 22 -4.94 12.20 -1.43
CA PRO A 22 -4.61 13.54 -1.91
C PRO A 22 -4.92 14.65 -0.91
N GLN A 23 -5.79 14.39 0.07
CA GLN A 23 -6.21 15.34 1.09
C GLN A 23 -5.19 15.55 2.22
N TRP A 24 -4.16 14.70 2.31
CA TRP A 24 -3.09 14.84 3.29
C TRP A 24 -1.98 15.74 2.78
N THR A 25 -1.34 16.48 3.68
CA THR A 25 -0.18 17.34 3.40
C THR A 25 0.94 16.52 2.73
N SER A 26 1.49 17.06 1.63
CA SER A 26 2.45 16.35 0.78
C SER A 26 3.67 15.82 1.55
N SER A 27 4.16 16.52 2.56
CA SER A 27 5.30 16.08 3.37
C SER A 27 4.96 14.89 4.27
N ASP A 28 3.79 14.91 4.92
CA ASP A 28 3.36 13.84 5.82
C ASP A 28 3.02 12.57 5.03
N ILE A 29 2.32 12.72 3.89
CA ILE A 29 1.95 11.57 3.07
C ILE A 29 3.16 10.90 2.44
N ASN A 30 4.20 11.65 2.05
CA ASN A 30 5.43 11.08 1.52
C ASN A 30 6.20 10.26 2.56
N ASN A 31 6.26 10.74 3.81
CA ASN A 31 6.87 9.99 4.91
C ASN A 31 6.09 8.69 5.19
N LEU A 32 4.76 8.76 5.21
CA LEU A 32 3.90 7.59 5.38
C LEU A 32 4.03 6.61 4.21
N ALA A 33 4.00 7.11 2.97
CA ALA A 33 4.20 6.32 1.76
C ALA A 33 5.55 5.58 1.76
N GLN A 34 6.63 6.25 2.19
CA GLN A 34 7.94 5.64 2.31
C GLN A 34 7.94 4.53 3.37
N LYS A 35 7.30 4.77 4.52
CA LYS A 35 7.16 3.78 5.60
C LYS A 35 6.35 2.57 5.14
N PHE A 36 5.24 2.80 4.44
CA PHE A 36 4.39 1.78 3.82
C PHE A 36 5.20 0.92 2.83
N ALA A 37 5.93 1.55 1.91
CA ALA A 37 6.76 0.83 0.95
C ALA A 37 7.91 0.05 1.59
N SER A 38 8.47 0.57 2.70
CA SER A 38 9.54 -0.11 3.45
C SER A 38 9.04 -1.35 4.17
N LEU A 39 7.82 -1.29 4.75
CA LEU A 39 7.18 -2.43 5.41
C LEU A 39 6.80 -3.56 4.44
N LEU A 40 6.57 -3.21 3.17
CA LEU A 40 6.17 -4.15 2.12
C LEU A 40 7.32 -4.59 1.22
N LYS A 41 8.54 -4.10 1.46
CA LYS A 41 9.71 -4.34 0.60
C LYS A 41 10.02 -5.82 0.41
N ASP A 42 9.79 -6.63 1.45
CA ASP A 42 10.09 -8.06 1.44
C ASP A 42 8.88 -8.91 1.00
N THR A 43 7.77 -8.28 0.59
CA THR A 43 6.53 -8.97 0.23
C THR A 43 6.15 -8.69 -1.22
N PRO A 44 6.10 -9.72 -2.09
CA PRO A 44 5.69 -9.55 -3.47
C PRO A 44 4.17 -9.33 -3.53
N LEU A 45 3.76 -8.06 -3.49
CA LEU A 45 2.35 -7.68 -3.59
C LEU A 45 2.04 -7.15 -4.99
N SER A 46 0.84 -7.49 -5.46
CA SER A 46 0.28 -6.92 -6.67
C SER A 46 -0.32 -5.54 -6.42
N SER A 47 -0.37 -4.72 -7.47
CA SER A 47 -1.09 -3.44 -7.45
C SER A 47 -2.55 -3.61 -7.03
N ALA A 48 -3.21 -4.69 -7.44
CA ALA A 48 -4.59 -4.99 -7.06
C ALA A 48 -4.76 -5.26 -5.55
N GLN A 49 -3.84 -6.02 -4.94
CA GLN A 49 -3.86 -6.27 -3.49
C GLN A 49 -3.66 -4.97 -2.70
N VAL A 50 -2.66 -4.18 -3.10
CA VAL A 50 -2.36 -2.90 -2.46
C VAL A 50 -3.54 -1.95 -2.59
N GLN A 51 -4.12 -1.83 -3.78
CA GLN A 51 -5.29 -0.99 -4.01
C GLN A 51 -6.51 -1.46 -3.20
N GLY A 52 -6.77 -2.76 -3.16
CA GLY A 52 -7.84 -3.36 -2.35
C GLY A 52 -7.68 -3.05 -0.87
N TYR A 53 -6.46 -3.13 -0.35
CA TYR A 53 -6.14 -2.78 1.03
C TYR A 53 -6.33 -1.30 1.32
N LEU A 54 -5.85 -0.42 0.44
CA LEU A 54 -6.03 1.02 0.59
C LEU A 54 -7.52 1.41 0.58
N LEU A 55 -8.35 0.73 -0.22
CA LEU A 55 -9.80 0.92 -0.21
C LEU A 55 -10.46 0.62 1.15
N LEU A 56 -9.93 -0.34 1.92
CA LEU A 56 -10.42 -0.65 3.27
C LEU A 56 -10.08 0.46 4.29
N HIS A 57 -9.02 1.22 4.04
CA HIS A 57 -8.49 2.26 4.93
C HIS A 57 -8.50 3.67 4.30
N LYS A 58 -9.41 3.93 3.36
CA LYS A 58 -9.41 5.14 2.52
C LYS A 58 -9.45 6.48 3.24
N ASP A 59 -10.00 6.48 4.44
CA ASP A 59 -10.20 7.70 5.22
C ASP A 59 -8.99 8.00 6.13
N ASP A 60 -8.12 7.01 6.38
CA ASP A 60 -7.02 7.14 7.34
C ASP A 60 -5.73 6.38 6.91
N PRO A 61 -4.72 7.10 6.36
CA PRO A 61 -3.44 6.51 5.98
C PRO A 61 -2.61 6.00 7.17
N LEU A 62 -2.79 6.58 8.37
CA LEU A 62 -2.09 6.09 9.56
C LEU A 62 -2.62 4.71 9.94
N LYS A 63 -3.94 4.55 9.90
CA LYS A 63 -4.60 3.26 10.13
C LYS A 63 -4.18 2.22 9.09
N ALA A 64 -3.96 2.63 7.84
CA ALA A 64 -3.42 1.77 6.79
C ALA A 64 -1.99 1.28 7.09
N ILE A 65 -1.15 2.05 7.78
CA ILE A 65 0.19 1.60 8.16
C ILE A 65 0.16 0.76 9.43
N SER A 66 -0.65 1.14 10.42
CA SER A 66 -0.81 0.35 11.65
C SER A 66 -1.39 -1.05 11.41
N ASN A 67 -2.26 -1.20 10.39
CA ASN A 67 -2.88 -2.48 10.04
C ASN A 67 -2.20 -3.20 8.87
N ILE A 68 -0.96 -2.83 8.52
CA ILE A 68 -0.23 -3.38 7.37
C ILE A 68 -0.18 -4.92 7.37
N ASN A 69 -0.21 -5.54 8.56
CA ASN A 69 -0.23 -6.99 8.71
C ASN A 69 -1.45 -7.67 8.04
N GLN A 70 -2.58 -6.97 7.90
CA GLN A 70 -3.75 -7.48 7.17
C GLN A 70 -3.44 -7.67 5.67
N LEU A 71 -2.52 -6.87 5.12
CA LEU A 71 -2.06 -6.97 3.73
C LEU A 71 -1.00 -8.07 3.56
N LEU A 72 -0.16 -8.28 4.57
CA LEU A 72 0.90 -9.29 4.59
C LEU A 72 0.38 -10.71 4.86
N SER A 73 -0.71 -10.81 5.61
CA SER A 73 -1.37 -12.07 5.96
C SER A 73 -2.80 -12.08 5.41
N PRO A 74 -3.01 -12.18 4.08
CA PRO A 74 -4.31 -12.55 3.55
C PRO A 74 -4.55 -14.01 3.94
N CYS A 75 -5.13 -14.20 5.12
CA CYS A 75 -5.54 -15.47 5.73
C CYS A 75 -5.45 -16.70 4.80
N ASP A 76 -4.48 -17.58 5.07
CA ASP A 76 -4.70 -19.02 5.01
C ASP A 76 -5.94 -19.32 5.88
N SER A 77 -7.07 -19.64 5.26
CA SER A 77 -8.22 -20.27 5.91
C SER A 77 -8.97 -21.11 4.90
#